data_AF-A0A126P162-F1
#
_entry.id   AF-A0A126P162-F1
#
_cell.length_a   1.000
_cell.length_b   1.000
_cell.length_c   1.000
_cell.angle_alpha   90.00
_cell.angle_beta   90.00
_cell.angle_gamma   90.00
#
_symmetry.space_group_name_H-M   'P 1'
#
loop_
_entity.id
_entity.type
_entity.pdbx_description
1 polymer ?
#
loop_
_entity_poly.entity_id
_entity_poly.type
_entity_poly.pdbx_seq_one_letter_code
_entity_poly.pdbx_strand_id
1 'polypeptide(L)' 'MQTPLREIVAVQARTWSGIEQPNEAAGIMADAMSPTIEGFAALRGQLAFEDEPSSFEAALQATKEPQP' A
#
# COMPACT_ATOMS: atom_id res chain seq x y z
N MET A 1 -11.17 -17.68 -6.17
CA MET A 1 -9.86 -17.13 -6.56
C MET A 1 -9.91 -15.64 -6.30
N GLN A 2 -8.86 -15.06 -5.72
CA GLN A 2 -8.78 -13.62 -5.51
C GLN A 2 -8.59 -12.92 -6.87
N THR A 3 -9.29 -11.81 -7.12
CA THR A 3 -9.15 -11.03 -8.35
C THR A 3 -7.71 -10.53 -8.51
N PRO A 4 -7.04 -10.76 -9.65
CA PRO A 4 -5.68 -10.27 -9.90
C PRO A 4 -5.59 -8.75 -9.76
N LEU A 5 -4.48 -8.25 -9.20
CA LEU A 5 -4.31 -6.82 -8.94
C LEU A 5 -4.35 -5.98 -10.22
N ARG A 6 -3.78 -6.48 -11.33
CA ARG A 6 -3.91 -5.83 -12.65
C ARG A 6 -5.35 -5.55 -13.07
N GLU A 7 -6.30 -6.43 -12.75
CA GLU A 7 -7.71 -6.25 -13.10
C GLU A 7 -8.35 -5.15 -12.24
N ILE A 8 -8.04 -5.12 -10.95
CA ILE A 8 -8.50 -4.07 -10.02
C ILE A 8 -7.99 -2.69 -10.48
N VAL A 9 -6.70 -2.60 -10.83
CA VAL A 9 -6.08 -1.36 -11.29
C VAL A 9 -6.66 -0.90 -12.62
N ALA A 10 -6.88 -1.81 -13.58
CA ALA A 10 -7.51 -1.47 -14.86
C ALA A 10 -8.94 -0.93 -14.67
N VAL A 11 -9.74 -1.56 -13.80
CA VAL A 11 -11.09 -1.07 -13.48
C VAL A 11 -11.04 0.29 -12.81
N GLN A 12 -10.13 0.53 -11.87
CA GLN A 12 -9.98 1.86 -11.25
C GLN A 12 -9.57 2.94 -12.26
N ALA A 13 -8.55 2.68 -13.08
CA ALA A 13 -8.07 3.64 -14.08
C ALA A 13 -9.18 4.02 -15.06
N ARG A 14 -9.97 3.03 -15.52
CA ARG A 14 -11.12 3.28 -16.38
C ARG A 14 -12.22 4.07 -15.68
N THR A 15 -12.57 3.67 -14.45
CA THR A 15 -13.70 4.24 -13.72
C THR A 15 -13.45 5.69 -13.28
N TRP A 16 -12.25 5.98 -12.78
CA TRP A 16 -11.94 7.26 -12.14
C TRP A 16 -11.17 8.21 -13.04
N SER A 17 -10.43 7.69 -14.01
CA SER A 17 -9.57 8.49 -14.90
C SER A 17 -9.95 8.39 -16.37
N GLY A 18 -10.90 7.53 -16.74
CA GLY A 18 -11.28 7.29 -18.14
C GLY A 18 -10.17 6.65 -18.98
N ILE A 19 -9.15 6.07 -18.34
CA ILE A 19 -7.97 5.50 -19.00
C ILE A 19 -8.13 3.98 -19.05
N GLU A 20 -8.18 3.41 -20.25
CA GLU A 20 -7.99 1.97 -20.44
C GLU A 20 -6.51 1.62 -20.26
N GLN A 21 -6.23 0.41 -19.77
CA GLN A 21 -4.84 -0.06 -19.64
C GLN A 21 -4.13 0.02 -21.01
N PRO A 22 -3.03 0.80 -21.14
CA PRO A 22 -2.50 1.14 -22.45
C PRO A 22 -1.63 0.03 -23.08
N ASN A 23 -1.07 -0.88 -22.27
CA ASN A 23 -0.21 -1.98 -22.72
C ASN A 23 0.02 -3.04 -21.62
N GLU A 24 0.66 -4.15 -21.97
CA GLU A 24 0.98 -5.26 -21.02
C GLU A 24 1.94 -4.81 -19.91
N ALA A 25 2.90 -3.91 -20.20
CA ALA A 25 3.86 -3.44 -19.22
C ALA A 25 3.16 -2.74 -18.02
N ALA A 26 2.06 -2.02 -18.28
CA ALA A 26 1.24 -1.45 -17.21
C ALA A 26 0.61 -2.52 -16.31
N GLY A 27 0.19 -3.65 -16.89
CA GLY A 27 -0.38 -4.79 -16.15
C GLY A 27 0.67 -5.51 -15.31
N ILE A 28 1.87 -5.69 -15.86
CA ILE A 28 3.02 -6.26 -15.13
C ILE A 28 3.40 -5.36 -13.94
N MET A 29 3.42 -4.04 -14.15
CA MET A 29 3.70 -3.09 -13.07
C MET A 29 2.63 -3.14 -11.98
N ALA A 30 1.35 -3.23 -12.35
CA ALA A 30 0.27 -3.40 -11.38
C ALA A 30 0.46 -4.68 -10.56
N ASP A 31 0.77 -5.81 -11.21
CA ASP A 31 1.01 -7.06 -10.51
C ASP A 31 2.20 -7.01 -9.55
N ALA A 32 3.26 -6.29 -9.91
CA ALA A 32 4.45 -6.11 -9.07
C ALA A 32 4.15 -5.41 -7.74
N MET A 33 3.00 -4.73 -7.61
CA MET A 33 2.57 -4.11 -6.35
C MET A 33 1.93 -5.10 -5.37
N SER A 34 1.54 -6.30 -5.81
CA SER A 34 0.89 -7.31 -4.97
C SER A 34 1.69 -7.65 -3.70
N PRO A 35 2.99 -8.01 -3.78
CA PRO A 35 3.77 -8.32 -2.58
C PRO A 35 3.91 -7.13 -1.63
N THR A 36 3.94 -5.90 -2.15
CA THR A 36 3.98 -4.68 -1.32
C THR A 36 2.67 -4.50 -0.55
N ILE A 37 1.51 -4.68 -1.20
CA ILE A 37 0.20 -4.62 -0.55
C ILE A 37 0.07 -5.71 0.50
N GLU A 38 0.49 -6.94 0.19
CA GLU A 38 0.50 -8.06 1.13
C GLU A 38 1.40 -7.77 2.33
N GLY A 39 2.58 -7.21 2.11
CA GLY A 39 3.50 -6.80 3.18
C GLY A 39 2.87 -5.76 4.11
N PHE A 40 2.23 -4.73 3.58
CA PHE A 40 1.52 -3.74 4.39
C PHE A 40 0.30 -4.34 5.11
N ALA A 41 -0.45 -5.24 4.47
CA ALA A 41 -1.57 -5.93 5.09
C ALA A 41 -1.11 -6.81 6.27
N ALA A 42 0.05 -7.46 6.14
CA ALA A 42 0.64 -8.25 7.21
C ALA A 42 1.05 -7.42 8.43
N LEU A 43 1.48 -6.17 8.22
CA LEU A 43 1.85 -5.26 9.31
C LEU A 43 0.65 -4.72 10.11
N ARG A 44 -0.57 -4.82 9.57
CA ARG A 44 -1.79 -4.35 10.25
C ARG A 44 -1.95 -5.08 11.59
N GLY A 45 -2.23 -4.31 12.63
CA GLY A 45 -2.39 -4.77 14.01
C GLY A 45 -1.07 -5.01 14.74
N GLN A 46 0.07 -4.70 14.11
CA GLN A 46 1.40 -4.87 14.71
C GLN A 46 2.11 -3.54 15.00
N LEU A 47 1.64 -2.44 14.42
CA LEU A 47 2.31 -1.15 14.53
C LEU A 47 1.84 -0.43 15.80
N ALA A 48 2.79 0.10 16.56
CA ALA A 48 2.57 0.76 17.85
C ALA A 48 1.70 2.04 17.79
N PHE A 49 1.33 2.48 16.58
CA PHE A 49 0.55 3.68 16.34
C PHE A 49 -0.90 3.43 15.91
N GLU A 50 -1.35 2.18 15.92
CA GLU A 50 -2.70 1.80 15.44
C GLU A 50 -3.81 1.99 16.48
N ASP A 51 -3.47 2.16 17.77
CA ASP A 51 -4.46 2.24 18.85
C ASP A 51 -5.13 3.62 18.97
N GLU A 52 -4.35 4.72 18.94
CA GLU A 52 -4.89 6.09 18.96
C GLU A 52 -4.01 7.08 18.15
N PRO A 53 -4.57 8.15 17.54
CA PRO A 53 -3.79 9.10 16.74
C PRO A 53 -2.58 9.73 17.47
N SER A 54 -2.64 9.85 18.79
CA SER A 54 -1.56 10.36 19.65
C SER A 54 -0.36 9.42 19.76
N SER A 55 -0.56 8.11 19.55
CA SER A 55 0.49 7.09 19.64
C SER A 55 1.49 7.14 18.50
N PHE A 56 1.13 7.75 17.36
CA PHE A 56 2.04 7.96 16.23
C PHE A 56 3.20 8.91 16.57
N GLU A 57 2.91 10.08 17.16
CA GLU A 57 3.95 11.05 17.49
C GLU A 57 4.89 10.47 18.57
N ALA A 58 4.36 9.79 19.58
CA ALA A 58 5.17 9.12 20.59
C ALA A 58 6.08 8.04 19.97
N ALA A 59 5.55 7.20 19.07
CA ALA A 59 6.34 6.21 18.34
C ALA A 59 7.42 6.87 17.45
N LEU A 60 7.07 7.94 16.74
CA LEU A 60 8.01 8.69 15.90
C LEU A 60 9.16 9.26 16.74
N GLN A 61 8.88 9.84 17.91
CA GLN A 61 9.91 10.34 18.82
C GLN A 61 10.82 9.20 19.33
N ALA A 62 10.26 8.03 19.64
CA ALA A 62 11.04 6.87 20.07
C ALA A 62 11.98 6.33 18.98
N THR A 63 11.71 6.58 17.70
CA THR A 63 12.59 6.16 16.58
C THR A 63 13.75 7.12 16.31
N LYS A 64 13.81 8.27 16.98
CA LYS A 64 14.91 9.23 16.79
C LYS A 64 16.24 8.65 17.28
N GLU A 65 17.31 8.90 16.53
CA GLU A 65 18.66 8.55 16.97
C GLU A 65 18.99 9.28 18.29
N PRO A 66 19.63 8.60 19.27
CA PRO A 66 20.05 9.24 20.50
C PRO A 66 21.04 10.37 20.19
N GLN A 67 20.81 11.56 20.75
CA GLN A 67 21.84 12.61 20.68
C GLN A 67 23.06 12.21 21.53
N PRO A 68 24.28 12.50 21.07
CA PRO A 68 25.52 12.22 21.79
C PRO A 68 25.65 13.03 23.08
#